data_AF-K6TI49-F1
#
_entry.id   AF-K6TI49-F1
#
_cell.length_a   1.000
_cell.length_b   1.000
_cell.length_c   1.000
_cell.angle_alpha   90.00
_cell.angle_beta   90.00
_cell.angle_gamma   90.00
#
_symmetry.space_group_name_H-M   'P 1'
#
loop_
_entity.id
_entity.type
_entity.pdbx_description
1 polymer ?
#
loop_
_entity_poly.entity_id
_entity_poly.type
_entity_poly.pdbx_seq_one_letter_code
_entity_poly.pdbx_strand_id
1 'polypeptide(L)'
;MNEKHITLCNKLVYYFVAPCLLLYFISIDSGIITCSFSVLAVFGLAILLGVGIPAIYKKRNPDYKFNISSKYANAMAILVILELTYNMSK
;
A
#
# COMPACT_ATOMS: atom_id res chain seq x y z
N MET A 1 -20.19 -7.94 5.14
CA MET A 1 -19.03 -7.70 4.25
C MET A 1 -18.55 -9.06 3.77
N ASN A 2 -18.62 -9.36 2.48
CA ASN A 2 -18.31 -10.70 1.95
C ASN A 2 -16.78 -10.87 1.84
N GLU A 3 -16.23 -12.04 2.18
CA GLU A 3 -14.78 -12.34 2.15
C GLU A 3 -14.14 -12.03 0.80
N LYS A 4 -14.89 -12.25 -0.28
CA LYS A 4 -14.46 -11.90 -1.65
C LYS A 4 -14.10 -10.42 -1.77
N HIS A 5 -14.87 -9.53 -1.17
CA HIS A 5 -14.66 -8.07 -1.29
C HIS A 5 -13.43 -7.61 -0.50
N ILE A 6 -13.14 -8.26 0.62
CA ILE A 6 -11.97 -7.93 1.45
C ILE A 6 -10.70 -8.48 0.83
N THR A 7 -10.77 -9.67 0.23
CA THR A 7 -9.66 -10.23 -0.56
C THR A 7 -9.36 -9.36 -1.77
N LEU A 8 -10.39 -8.80 -2.43
CA LEU A 8 -10.24 -7.91 -3.58
C LEU A 8 -9.65 -6.55 -3.15
N CYS A 9 -10.13 -5.97 -2.04
CA CYS A 9 -9.57 -4.75 -1.46
C CYS A 9 -8.08 -4.93 -1.13
N ASN A 10 -7.73 -6.05 -0.50
CA ASN A 10 -6.34 -6.44 -0.24
C ASN A 10 -5.49 -6.51 -1.50
N LYS A 11 -6.01 -7.19 -2.54
CA LYS A 11 -5.29 -7.30 -3.81
C LYS A 11 -5.11 -5.92 -4.46
N LEU A 12 -6.11 -5.05 -4.42
CA LEU A 12 -5.99 -3.69 -4.96
C LEU A 12 -4.90 -2.90 -4.24
N VAL A 13 -4.80 -3.01 -2.92
CA VAL A 13 -3.79 -2.27 -2.15
C VAL A 13 -2.38 -2.75 -2.53
N TYR A 14 -2.16 -4.06 -2.56
CA TYR A 14 -0.82 -4.61 -2.81
C TYR A 14 -0.40 -4.62 -4.28
N TYR A 15 -1.33 -4.86 -5.22
CA TYR A 15 -1.01 -4.97 -6.65
C TYR A 15 -1.28 -3.70 -7.45
N PHE A 16 -1.99 -2.71 -6.88
CA PHE A 16 -2.28 -1.45 -7.58
C PHE A 16 -1.76 -0.24 -6.80
N VAL A 17 -2.17 -0.07 -5.54
CA VAL A 17 -1.78 1.12 -4.75
C VAL A 17 -0.27 1.15 -4.48
N ALA A 18 0.32 0.04 -4.03
CA ALA A 18 1.76 -0.01 -3.73
C ALA A 18 2.67 0.19 -4.97
N PRO A 19 2.41 -0.44 -6.13
CA PRO A 19 3.16 -0.15 -7.36
C PRO A 19 2.98 1.29 -7.86
N CYS A 20 1.77 1.84 -7.79
CA CYS A 20 1.52 3.24 -8.15
C CYS A 20 2.29 4.20 -7.23
N LEU A 21 2.39 3.89 -5.93
CA LEU A 21 3.16 4.70 -4.99
C LEU A 21 4.67 4.67 -5.31
N LEU A 22 5.22 3.50 -5.65
CA LEU A 22 6.62 3.39 -6.08
C LEU A 22 6.87 4.17 -7.37
N LEU A 23 5.99 4.06 -8.36
CA LEU A 23 6.10 4.85 -9.59
C LEU A 23 6.05 6.35 -9.31
N TYR A 24 5.24 6.78 -8.34
CA TYR A 24 5.18 8.18 -7.91
C TYR A 24 6.52 8.64 -7.32
N PHE A 25 7.15 7.86 -6.43
CA PHE A 25 8.48 8.19 -5.90
C PHE A 25 9.57 8.21 -6.97
N ILE A 26 9.61 7.21 -7.85
CA ILE A 26 10.56 7.17 -8.98
C ILE A 26 10.41 8.40 -9.88
N SER A 27 9.17 8.84 -10.11
CA SER A 27 8.90 10.02 -10.95
C SER A 27 9.29 11.34 -10.26
N ILE A 28 9.19 11.41 -8.92
CA ILE A 28 9.74 12.52 -8.14
C ILE A 28 11.26 12.53 -8.24
N ASP A 29 11.90 11.39 -8.03
CA ASP A 29 13.36 11.26 -8.05
C ASP A 29 13.95 11.56 -9.42
N SER A 30 13.23 11.21 -10.49
CA SER A 30 13.59 11.52 -11.88
C SER A 30 13.33 12.98 -12.27
N GLY A 31 12.72 13.79 -11.39
CA GLY A 31 12.41 15.20 -11.64
C GLY A 31 11.25 15.43 -12.62
N ILE A 32 10.45 14.40 -12.92
CA ILE A 32 9.30 14.49 -13.83
C ILE A 32 8.12 15.20 -13.14
N ILE A 33 7.96 14.98 -11.84
CA ILE A 33 6.88 15.56 -11.03
C ILE A 33 7.43 16.07 -9.71
N THR A 34 6.89 17.19 -9.23
CA THR A 34 7.19 17.71 -7.88
C THR A 34 6.40 16.98 -6.82
N CYS A 35 7.06 16.65 -5.71
CA CYS A 35 6.41 16.03 -4.56
C CYS A 35 5.26 16.92 -4.04
N SER A 36 4.05 16.38 -4.05
CA SER A 36 2.86 17.04 -3.53
C SER A 36 2.34 16.31 -2.29
N PHE A 37 2.23 17.06 -1.19
CA PHE A 37 1.73 16.54 0.09
C PHE A 37 0.31 15.97 -0.03
N SER A 38 -0.55 16.56 -0.86
CA SER A 38 -1.92 16.07 -1.06
C SER A 38 -1.96 14.69 -1.70
N VAL A 39 -1.06 14.41 -2.65
CA VAL A 39 -0.99 13.09 -3.31
C VAL A 39 -0.50 12.05 -2.30
N LEU A 40 0.52 12.40 -1.50
CA LEU A 40 1.04 11.53 -0.44
C LEU A 40 -0.05 11.20 0.60
N ALA A 41 -0.87 12.19 0.99
CA ALA A 41 -1.95 12.01 1.94
C ALA A 41 -3.05 11.07 1.41
N VAL A 42 -3.41 11.17 0.12
CA VAL A 42 -4.38 10.26 -0.52
C VAL A 42 -3.87 8.82 -0.51
N PHE A 43 -2.60 8.60 -0.87
CA PHE A 43 -2.00 7.27 -0.82
C PHE A 43 -1.91 6.72 0.61
N GLY A 44 -1.55 7.57 1.58
CA GLY A 44 -1.54 7.19 3.00
C GLY A 44 -2.91 6.75 3.51
N LEU A 45 -3.96 7.49 3.15
CA LEU A 45 -5.36 7.13 3.46
C LEU A 45 -5.77 5.80 2.79
N ALA A 46 -5.41 5.61 1.52
CA ALA A 46 -5.70 4.37 0.79
C ALA A 46 -5.04 3.14 1.43
N ILE A 47 -3.79 3.29 1.91
CA ILE A 47 -3.08 2.22 2.63
C ILE A 47 -3.72 1.96 4.01
N LEU A 48 -4.03 3.01 4.77
CA LEU A 48 -4.67 2.87 6.08
C LEU A 48 -6.03 2.16 6.00
N LEU A 49 -6.88 2.57 5.05
CA LEU A 49 -8.16 1.90 4.81
C LEU A 49 -7.95 0.48 4.28
N GLY A 50 -7.01 0.33 3.34
CA GLY A 50 -6.66 -0.91 2.70
C GLY A 50 -6.15 -2.00 3.65
N VAL A 51 -5.44 -1.62 4.71
CA VAL A 51 -4.92 -2.54 5.75
C VAL A 51 -5.89 -2.64 6.94
N GLY A 52 -6.53 -1.53 7.31
CA GLY A 52 -7.44 -1.44 8.46
C GLY A 52 -8.72 -2.25 8.29
N ILE A 53 -9.37 -2.17 7.12
CA ILE A 53 -10.61 -2.91 6.82
C ILE A 53 -10.41 -4.44 6.94
N PRO A 54 -9.37 -5.04 6.32
CA PRO A 54 -9.04 -6.46 6.49
C PRO A 54 -8.62 -6.83 7.91
N ALA A 55 -7.88 -5.98 8.62
CA ALA A 55 -7.45 -6.25 9.99
C ALA A 55 -8.65 -6.33 10.96
N ILE A 56 -9.60 -5.40 10.82
CA ILE A 56 -10.86 -5.39 11.57
C ILE A 56 -11.69 -6.63 11.21
N TYR A 57 -11.73 -7.01 9.94
CA TYR A 57 -12.48 -8.19 9.51
C TYR A 57 -11.86 -9.50 10.02
N LYS A 58 -10.53 -9.63 9.97
CA LYS A 58 -9.81 -10.78 10.54
C LYS A 58 -10.05 -10.90 12.04
N LYS A 59 -10.17 -9.77 12.76
CA LYS A 59 -10.50 -9.78 14.18
C LYS A 59 -11.91 -10.35 14.46
N ARG A 60 -12.85 -10.20 13.52
CA ARG A 60 -14.21 -10.75 13.62
C ARG A 60 -14.36 -12.16 13.03
N ASN A 61 -13.49 -12.54 12.09
CA ASN A 61 -13.49 -13.84 11.40
C ASN A 61 -12.08 -14.45 11.45
N PRO A 62 -11.76 -15.25 12.48
CA PRO A 62 -10.41 -15.77 12.69
C PRO A 62 -9.94 -16.71 11.56
N ASP A 63 -10.88 -17.34 10.83
CA ASP A 63 -10.59 -18.22 9.70
C ASP A 63 -10.17 -17.46 8.43
N TYR A 64 -10.37 -16.14 8.39
CA TYR A 64 -9.99 -15.32 7.24
C TYR A 64 -8.46 -15.27 7.10
N LYS A 65 -7.96 -16.01 6.10
CA LYS A 65 -6.55 -15.97 5.70
C LYS A 65 -6.33 -14.93 4.60
N PHE A 66 -5.35 -14.07 4.85
CA PHE A 66 -4.88 -13.10 3.88
C PHE A 66 -4.34 -13.83 2.64
N ASN A 67 -5.07 -13.78 1.53
CA ASN A 67 -4.70 -14.46 0.28
C ASN A 67 -3.83 -13.55 -0.60
N ILE A 68 -2.65 -13.20 -0.10
CA ILE A 68 -1.59 -12.52 -0.85
C ILE A 68 -0.27 -13.22 -0.51
N SER A 69 0.61 -13.34 -1.50
CA SER A 69 1.98 -13.82 -1.26
C SER A 69 2.66 -12.93 -0.21
N SER A 70 2.89 -13.48 0.98
CA SER A 70 3.54 -12.78 2.09
C SER A 70 4.91 -12.22 1.71
N LYS A 71 5.64 -12.94 0.84
CA LYS A 71 6.92 -12.48 0.28
C LYS A 71 6.77 -11.21 -0.55
N TYR A 72 5.75 -11.15 -1.41
CA TYR A 72 5.48 -9.98 -2.24
C TYR A 72 5.05 -8.78 -1.38
N ALA A 73 4.16 -9.02 -0.41
CA ALA A 73 3.72 -8.00 0.52
C ALA A 73 4.90 -7.38 1.30
N ASN A 74 5.79 -8.21 1.83
CA ASN A 74 6.98 -7.75 2.54
C ASN A 74 7.95 -7.01 1.62
N ALA A 75 8.22 -7.52 0.41
CA ALA A 75 9.11 -6.87 -0.54
C ALA A 75 8.60 -5.46 -0.92
N MET A 76 7.31 -5.32 -1.22
CA MET A 76 6.71 -4.02 -1.56
C MET A 76 6.73 -3.05 -0.38
N ALA A 77 6.47 -3.52 0.84
CA ALA A 77 6.55 -2.68 2.03
C ALA A 77 7.98 -2.15 2.26
N ILE A 78 8.99 -3.01 2.11
CA ILE A 78 10.40 -2.63 2.25
C ILE A 78 10.77 -1.59 1.19
N LEU A 79 10.40 -1.80 -0.07
CA LEU A 79 10.68 -0.86 -1.16
C LEU A 79 10.06 0.52 -0.89
N VAL A 80 8.79 0.56 -0.46
CA VAL A 80 8.11 1.83 -0.14
C VAL A 80 8.78 2.55 1.04
N ILE A 81 9.17 1.82 2.09
CA ILE A 81 9.86 2.42 3.25
C ILE A 81 11.24 2.96 2.83
N LEU A 82 11.97 2.23 1.99
CA LEU A 82 13.29 2.63 1.52
C LEU A 82 13.20 3.89 0.67
N GLU A 83 12.28 3.93 -0.29
CA GLU A 83 11.98 5.11 -1.12
C GLU A 83 11.58 6.33 -0.27
N LEU A 84 10.70 6.14 0.72
CA LEU A 84 10.33 7.20 1.66
C LEU A 84 11.53 7.72 2.45
N THR A 85 12.39 6.82 2.93
CA THR A 85 13.59 7.18 3.70
C THR A 85 14.60 7.92 2.83
N TYR A 86 14.78 7.48 1.59
CA TYR A 86 15.65 8.13 0.61
C TYR A 86 15.14 9.55 0.27
N ASN A 87 13.85 9.70 -0.01
CA ASN A 87 13.25 11.02 -0.28
C ASN A 87 13.27 11.96 0.92
N MET A 88 13.16 11.44 2.16
CA MET A 88 13.27 12.26 3.38
C MET A 88 14.71 12.64 3.75
N SER A 89 15.70 11.86 3.30
CA SER A 89 17.11 12.12 3.56
C SER A 89 17.74 13.11 2.57
N LYS A 90 17.02 13.46 1.50
CA LYS A 90 17.44 14.37 0.44
C LYS A 90 17.00 15.80 0.75
#